data_AF-A0A2S0KUZ3-F1
#
_entry.id   AF-A0A2S0KUZ3-F1
#
_cell.length_a   1.000
_cell.length_b   1.000
_cell.length_c   1.000
_cell.angle_alpha   90.00
_cell.angle_beta   90.00
_cell.angle_gamma   90.00
#
_symmetry.space_group_name_H-M   'P 1'
#
loop_
_entity.id
_entity.type
_entity.pdbx_description
1 polymer ?
#
loop_
_entity_poly.entity_id
_entity_poly.type
_entity_poly.pdbx_seq_one_letter_code
_entity_poly.pdbx_strand_id
1 'polypeptide(L)'
;MKKRFTLIELLIVIAIIAILASMLLPALNQARARSHQTSCMGNLRQLAMTCVQYNSDYKMGVASGALASDGYIRWQSVLHRLYLYPGQARAATSADPTGNQKLHIQAIGGDPANGYRAYGVFGCPVTRRISSSAAFQDRNNYGMNHYVGSNIASSVWGVGYDASRVYDKVKKPSMRLLITDGLGKNNNSDKGFFVSNRSDIDVRHMNSANTAYLDGHCKLIHFGRIPGNGVNGDPAWGAGGSHYFWGWHPYPDNQ
;
A
#
# COMPACT_ATOMS: atom_id res chain seq x y z
N MET A 1 -1.56 51.00 -42.07
CA MET A 1 -2.90 50.38 -42.21
C MET A 1 -3.08 49.33 -41.12
N LYS A 2 -4.05 49.50 -40.20
CA LYS A 2 -4.42 48.46 -39.22
C LYS A 2 -5.37 47.47 -39.87
N LYS A 3 -5.00 46.18 -39.95
CA LYS A 3 -5.92 45.11 -40.38
C LYS A 3 -7.05 45.01 -39.36
N ARG A 4 -8.30 45.06 -39.81
CA ARG A 4 -9.48 44.85 -38.96
C ARG A 4 -9.67 43.35 -38.80
N PHE A 5 -9.54 42.86 -37.58
CA PHE A 5 -9.77 41.45 -37.24
C PHE A 5 -11.27 41.15 -37.35
N THR A 6 -11.64 40.11 -38.08
CA THR A 6 -13.04 39.75 -38.33
C THR A 6 -13.53 38.73 -37.31
N LEU A 7 -14.84 38.73 -37.05
CA LEU A 7 -15.47 37.73 -36.17
C LEU A 7 -15.28 36.31 -36.71
N ILE A 8 -15.22 36.13 -38.04
CA ILE A 8 -15.03 34.82 -38.67
C ILE A 8 -13.61 34.28 -38.45
N GLU A 9 -12.59 35.13 -38.50
CA GLU A 9 -11.20 34.75 -38.18
C GLU A 9 -11.09 34.30 -36.71
N LEU A 10 -11.75 34.99 -35.80
CA LEU A 10 -11.79 34.58 -34.39
C LEU A 10 -12.48 33.22 -34.22
N LEU A 11 -13.61 33.02 -34.90
CA LEU A 11 -14.42 31.80 -34.82
C LEU A 11 -13.66 30.56 -35.33
N ILE A 12 -12.94 30.69 -36.44
CA ILE A 12 -12.15 29.58 -37.01
C ILE A 12 -11.01 29.20 -36.06
N VAL A 13 -10.35 30.19 -35.45
CA VAL A 13 -9.24 29.93 -34.52
C VAL A 13 -9.72 29.18 -33.27
N ILE A 14 -10.83 29.60 -32.66
CA ILE A 14 -11.36 28.88 -31.50
C ILE A 14 -11.84 27.47 -31.87
N ALA A 15 -12.38 27.28 -33.08
CA ALA A 15 -12.78 25.96 -33.56
C ALA A 15 -11.58 25.01 -33.70
N ILE A 16 -10.48 25.49 -34.29
CA ILE A 16 -9.24 24.69 -34.40
C ILE A 16 -8.66 24.37 -33.02
N ILE A 17 -8.60 25.35 -32.11
CA ILE A 17 -8.14 25.12 -30.72
C ILE A 17 -9.01 24.08 -30.02
N ALA A 18 -10.34 24.13 -30.19
CA ALA A 18 -11.25 23.17 -29.58
C ALA A 18 -11.00 21.74 -30.10
N ILE A 19 -10.78 21.56 -31.40
CA ILE A 19 -10.46 20.24 -31.99
C ILE A 19 -9.13 19.72 -31.42
N LEU A 20 -8.09 20.55 -31.39
CA LEU A 20 -6.78 20.14 -30.88
C LEU A 20 -6.83 19.82 -29.38
N ALA A 21 -7.51 20.65 -28.58
CA ALA A 21 -7.69 20.42 -27.15
C ALA A 21 -8.47 19.13 -26.87
N SER A 22 -9.48 18.80 -27.70
CA SER A 22 -10.27 17.57 -27.54
C SER A 22 -9.42 16.29 -27.65
N MET A 23 -8.37 16.31 -28.48
CA MET A 23 -7.46 15.17 -28.64
C MET A 23 -6.39 15.11 -27.53
N LEU A 24 -6.01 16.27 -26.97
CA LEU A 24 -4.97 16.36 -25.94
C LEU A 24 -5.47 16.00 -24.54
N LEU A 25 -6.72 16.32 -24.19
CA LEU A 25 -7.26 16.09 -22.85
C LEU A 25 -7.23 14.61 -22.43
N PRO A 26 -7.66 13.63 -23.26
CA PRO A 26 -7.57 12.21 -22.90
C PRO A 26 -6.13 11.74 -22.70
N ALA A 27 -5.21 12.17 -23.58
CA ALA A 27 -3.80 11.81 -23.51
C ALA A 27 -3.13 12.38 -22.24
N LEU A 28 -3.42 13.63 -21.90
CA LEU A 28 -2.89 14.29 -20.70
C LEU A 28 -3.40 13.62 -19.41
N ASN A 29 -4.67 13.24 -19.37
CA ASN A 29 -5.25 12.53 -18.23
C ASN A 29 -4.57 11.16 -18.02
N GLN A 30 -4.30 10.41 -19.09
CA GLN A 30 -3.56 9.14 -19.01
C GLN A 30 -2.11 9.35 -18.58
N ALA A 31 -1.41 10.36 -19.11
CA ALA A 31 -0.06 10.69 -18.72
C ALA A 31 0.03 11.03 -17.22
N ARG A 32 -0.92 11.81 -16.71
CA ARG A 32 -1.01 12.14 -15.28
C ARG A 32 -1.26 10.91 -14.42
N ALA A 33 -2.18 10.02 -14.83
CA ALA A 33 -2.45 8.77 -14.11
C ALA A 33 -1.21 7.88 -14.00
N ARG A 34 -0.43 7.75 -15.10
CA ARG A 34 0.84 7.03 -15.11
C ARG A 34 1.89 7.68 -14.21
N SER A 35 2.00 9.01 -14.23
CA SER A 35 2.92 9.74 -13.34
C SER A 35 2.62 9.46 -11.86
N HIS A 36 1.35 9.48 -11.47
CA HIS A 36 0.97 9.18 -10.08
C HIS A 36 1.21 7.72 -9.73
N GLN A 37 0.96 6.78 -10.65
CA GLN A 37 1.30 5.38 -10.48
C GLN A 37 2.81 5.19 -10.24
N THR A 38 3.67 5.81 -11.06
CA THR A 38 5.13 5.74 -10.89
C THR A 38 5.56 6.28 -9.52
N SER A 39 4.94 7.36 -9.05
CA SER A 39 5.17 7.86 -7.70
C SER A 39 4.76 6.86 -6.61
N CYS A 40 3.58 6.24 -6.71
CA CYS A 40 3.16 5.20 -5.76
C CYS A 40 4.07 3.96 -5.81
N MET A 41 4.57 3.59 -6.99
CA MET A 41 5.56 2.50 -7.16
C MET A 41 6.90 2.84 -6.48
N GLY A 42 7.37 4.08 -6.61
CA GLY A 42 8.59 4.54 -5.94
C GLY A 42 8.47 4.50 -4.42
N ASN A 43 7.31 4.86 -3.88
CA ASN A 43 7.01 4.71 -2.46
C ASN A 43 7.03 3.24 -2.03
N LEU A 44 6.37 2.37 -2.79
CA LEU A 44 6.38 0.92 -2.54
C LEU A 44 7.80 0.35 -2.49
N ARG A 45 8.65 0.77 -3.43
CA ARG A 45 10.04 0.32 -3.51
C ARG A 45 10.83 0.76 -2.28
N GLN A 46 10.66 2.00 -1.82
CA GLN A 46 11.30 2.48 -0.59
C GLN A 46 10.85 1.67 0.62
N LEU A 47 9.54 1.39 0.75
CA LEU A 47 9.01 0.55 1.84
C LEU A 47 9.57 -0.87 1.78
N ALA A 48 9.59 -1.49 0.61
CA ALA A 48 10.10 -2.85 0.41
C ALA A 48 11.59 -2.95 0.75
N MET A 49 12.41 -2.01 0.25
CA MET A 49 13.84 -1.96 0.56
C MET A 49 14.08 -1.78 2.06
N THR A 50 13.29 -0.93 2.73
CA THR A 50 13.38 -0.74 4.18
C THR A 50 13.08 -2.05 4.93
N CYS A 51 12.05 -2.80 4.50
CA CYS A 51 11.73 -4.10 5.07
C CYS A 51 12.85 -5.13 4.89
N VAL A 52 13.49 -5.16 3.71
CA VAL A 52 14.62 -6.05 3.41
C VAL A 52 15.84 -5.69 4.27
N GLN A 53 16.17 -4.40 4.37
CA GLN A 53 17.27 -3.91 5.21
C GLN A 53 17.03 -4.23 6.69
N TYR A 54 15.84 -3.94 7.20
CA TYR A 54 15.46 -4.28 8.57
C TYR A 54 15.64 -5.76 8.87
N ASN A 55 15.19 -6.63 7.97
CA ASN A 55 15.37 -8.05 8.16
C ASN A 55 16.85 -8.46 8.14
N SER A 56 17.65 -7.88 7.24
CA SER A 56 19.11 -8.13 7.17
C SER A 56 19.79 -7.81 8.50
N ASP A 57 19.44 -6.70 9.12
CA ASP A 57 20.07 -6.23 10.36
C ASP A 57 19.61 -7.04 11.58
N TYR A 58 18.31 -7.34 11.68
CA TYR A 58 17.70 -7.84 12.91
C TYR A 58 17.25 -9.31 12.87
N LYS A 59 17.22 -9.95 11.69
CA LYS A 59 16.83 -11.36 11.46
C LYS A 59 15.47 -11.79 12.05
N MET A 60 14.65 -10.83 12.46
CA MET A 60 13.38 -11.03 13.18
C MET A 60 12.16 -10.94 12.27
N GLY A 61 12.38 -11.04 10.96
CA GLY A 61 11.36 -11.00 9.93
C GLY A 61 10.91 -9.61 9.51
N VAL A 62 9.83 -9.54 8.73
CA VAL A 62 9.32 -8.29 8.17
C VAL A 62 8.75 -7.46 9.31
N ALA A 63 9.39 -6.33 9.63
CA ALA A 63 9.03 -5.31 10.64
C ALA A 63 7.58 -5.39 11.13
N SER A 64 7.30 -6.39 11.97
CA SER A 64 5.93 -6.79 12.22
C SER A 64 5.36 -5.95 13.35
N GLY A 65 4.06 -5.68 13.29
CA GLY A 65 3.40 -5.02 14.39
C GLY A 65 3.50 -5.85 15.67
N ALA A 66 4.00 -5.25 16.76
CA ALA A 66 4.12 -5.89 18.06
C ALA A 66 2.95 -5.49 18.98
N LEU A 67 2.54 -6.42 19.83
CA LEU A 67 1.77 -6.12 21.05
C LEU A 67 2.74 -5.45 22.04
N ALA A 68 2.66 -4.14 22.23
CA ALA A 68 3.28 -3.49 23.38
C ALA A 68 2.25 -3.40 24.52
N SER A 69 2.73 -3.35 25.77
CA SER A 69 1.91 -3.10 26.97
C SER A 69 1.08 -1.81 26.86
N ASP A 70 1.51 -0.89 26.00
CA ASP A 70 0.93 0.43 25.80
C ASP A 70 0.11 0.55 24.49
N GLY A 71 -0.18 -0.58 23.83
CA GLY A 71 -0.97 -0.65 22.59
C GLY A 71 -0.26 -1.33 21.41
N TYR A 72 -0.98 -1.47 20.30
CA TYR A 72 -0.49 -2.13 19.08
C TYR A 72 0.48 -1.22 18.31
N ILE A 73 1.74 -1.65 18.16
CA ILE A 73 2.68 -1.02 17.24
C ILE A 73 2.36 -1.52 15.84
N ARG A 74 2.14 -0.62 14.87
CA ARG A 74 1.89 -0.99 13.46
C ARG A 74 3.21 -1.12 12.71
N TRP A 75 3.28 -1.98 11.69
CA TRP A 75 4.47 -2.09 10.82
C TRP A 75 4.88 -0.74 10.22
N GLN A 76 3.90 0.09 9.85
CA GLN A 76 4.15 1.44 9.36
C GLN A 76 4.87 2.32 10.40
N SER A 77 4.46 2.21 11.67
CA SER A 77 5.08 2.95 12.78
C SER A 77 6.51 2.47 13.04
N VAL A 78 6.77 1.16 12.92
CA VAL A 78 8.13 0.60 13.03
C VAL A 78 9.04 1.17 11.95
N LEU A 79 8.64 1.08 10.68
CA LEU A 79 9.43 1.58 9.55
C LEU A 79 9.62 3.10 9.61
N HIS A 80 8.59 3.83 10.04
CA HIS A 80 8.67 5.29 10.20
C HIS A 80 9.74 5.67 11.23
N ARG A 81 9.74 5.03 12.39
CA ARG A 81 10.64 5.38 13.51
C ARG A 81 12.07 4.94 13.26
N LEU A 82 12.27 3.78 12.64
CA LEU A 82 13.60 3.16 12.53
C LEU A 82 14.42 3.65 11.33
N TYR A 83 13.80 3.92 10.18
CA TYR A 83 14.55 4.14 8.94
C TYR A 83 14.11 5.35 8.12
N LEU A 84 12.81 5.62 8.03
CA LEU A 84 12.31 6.64 7.11
C LEU A 84 12.43 8.06 7.68
N TYR A 85 12.25 8.21 8.99
CA TYR A 85 12.34 9.50 9.67
C TYR A 85 13.00 9.36 11.06
N PRO A 86 14.29 8.92 11.12
CA PRO A 86 15.00 8.75 12.38
C PRO A 86 15.07 10.09 13.13
N GLY A 87 14.76 10.09 14.43
CA GLY A 87 14.77 11.29 15.27
C GLY A 87 13.55 12.23 15.11
N GLN A 88 12.73 12.07 14.07
CA GLN A 88 11.45 12.79 13.95
C GLN A 88 10.33 12.04 14.66
N ALA A 89 10.51 11.78 15.95
CA ALA A 89 9.38 11.54 16.83
C ALA A 89 8.61 12.87 16.88
N ARG A 90 7.80 13.17 15.85
CA ARG A 90 6.79 14.21 15.96
C ARG A 90 6.07 13.87 17.26
N ALA A 91 6.16 14.78 18.25
CA ALA A 91 5.31 14.74 19.42
C ALA A 91 3.94 14.42 18.86
N ALA A 92 3.37 13.28 19.27
CA ALA A 92 2.13 12.77 18.75
C ALA A 92 1.17 13.95 18.64
N THR A 93 0.98 14.51 17.45
CA THR A 93 -0.12 15.42 17.22
C THR A 93 -1.29 14.47 17.16
N SER A 94 -1.75 14.18 18.37
CA SER A 94 -3.01 13.66 18.84
C SER A 94 -4.04 13.80 17.76
N ALA A 95 -4.06 12.78 16.92
CA ALA A 95 -5.03 12.70 15.89
C ALA A 95 -5.51 11.21 15.86
N ASP A 96 -5.35 10.52 16.99
CA ASP A 96 -6.40 9.65 17.50
C ASP A 96 -6.59 10.02 18.98
N PRO A 97 -7.79 10.45 19.42
CA PRO A 97 -8.07 10.74 20.83
C PRO A 97 -7.96 9.51 21.75
N THR A 98 -7.65 8.31 21.22
CA THR A 98 -7.52 7.07 21.99
C THR A 98 -6.10 6.68 22.41
N GLY A 99 -5.09 7.53 22.19
CA GLY A 99 -3.75 7.32 22.77
C GLY A 99 -2.83 6.31 22.08
N ASN A 100 -3.27 5.66 20.98
CA ASN A 100 -2.44 4.74 20.20
C ASN A 100 -1.63 5.50 19.11
N GLN A 101 -0.30 5.46 19.17
CA GLN A 101 0.61 6.23 18.29
C GLN A 101 0.49 5.84 16.80
N LYS A 102 0.04 6.76 15.94
CA LYS A 102 -0.04 6.59 14.47
C LYS A 102 0.86 7.60 13.76
N LEU A 103 2.09 7.19 13.44
CA LEU A 103 3.11 8.08 12.85
C LEU A 103 2.99 8.24 11.33
N HIS A 104 2.31 7.32 10.65
CA HIS A 104 2.19 7.31 9.19
C HIS A 104 1.02 8.13 8.64
N ILE A 105 0.23 8.76 9.51
CA ILE A 105 -0.93 9.57 9.15
C ILE A 105 -0.81 11.00 9.69
N GLN A 106 -1.51 11.92 9.04
CA GLN A 106 -1.66 13.30 9.49
C GLN A 106 -3.10 13.79 9.32
N ALA A 107 -3.50 14.74 10.15
CA ALA A 107 -4.79 15.42 10.02
C ALA A 107 -4.85 16.20 8.70
N ILE A 108 -6.01 16.19 8.05
CA ILE A 108 -6.21 16.91 6.78
C ILE A 108 -6.30 18.41 7.07
N GLY A 109 -5.44 19.20 6.43
CA GLY A 109 -5.36 20.64 6.69
C GLY A 109 -4.92 21.01 8.11
N GLY A 110 -4.37 20.05 8.87
CA GLY A 110 -4.03 20.25 10.28
C GLY A 110 -5.21 20.14 11.24
N ASP A 111 -6.42 19.84 10.74
CA ASP A 111 -7.64 19.76 11.54
C ASP A 111 -8.16 18.31 11.61
N PRO A 112 -8.11 17.67 12.81
CA PRO A 112 -8.66 16.34 13.06
C PRO A 112 -10.13 16.15 12.67
N ALA A 113 -10.96 17.20 12.69
CA ALA A 113 -12.37 17.14 12.33
C ALA A 113 -12.55 16.79 10.84
N ASN A 114 -11.58 17.16 10.01
CA ASN A 114 -11.58 16.84 8.58
C ASN A 114 -11.10 15.41 8.29
N GLY A 115 -10.67 14.66 9.30
CA GLY A 115 -10.17 13.31 9.16
C GLY A 115 -8.68 13.24 8.83
N TYR A 116 -8.27 12.08 8.30
CA TYR A 116 -6.88 11.64 8.28
C TYR A 116 -6.46 11.14 6.92
N ARG A 117 -5.19 11.37 6.59
CA ARG A 117 -4.55 10.80 5.41
C ARG A 117 -3.17 10.26 5.72
N ALA A 118 -2.80 9.17 5.06
CA ALA A 118 -1.41 8.72 5.04
C ALA A 118 -0.49 9.80 4.44
N TYR A 119 0.73 9.92 4.97
CA TYR A 119 1.68 10.95 4.56
C TYR A 119 3.03 10.37 4.13
N GLY A 120 3.77 11.14 3.33
CA GLY A 120 5.11 10.77 2.87
C GLY A 120 5.08 9.48 2.06
N VAL A 121 6.08 8.63 2.27
CA VAL A 121 6.21 7.33 1.60
C VAL A 121 5.05 6.36 1.88
N PHE A 122 4.23 6.60 2.90
CA PHE A 122 3.05 5.78 3.19
C PHE A 122 1.80 6.25 2.42
N GLY A 123 1.86 7.41 1.76
CA GLY A 123 0.74 8.01 1.05
C GLY A 123 0.83 7.84 -0.47
N CYS A 124 -0.08 7.07 -1.06
CA CYS A 124 -0.29 7.13 -2.51
C CYS A 124 -1.06 8.42 -2.93
N PRO A 125 -0.57 9.20 -3.92
CA PRO A 125 -1.27 10.39 -4.45
C PRO A 125 -2.63 10.15 -5.12
N VAL A 126 -2.96 8.92 -5.50
CA VAL A 126 -4.23 8.58 -6.19
C VAL A 126 -5.33 8.16 -5.22
N THR A 127 -5.00 8.01 -3.93
CA THR A 127 -5.98 7.58 -2.93
C THR A 127 -7.18 8.51 -2.92
N ARG A 128 -8.38 7.92 -3.03
CA ARG A 128 -9.64 8.66 -3.03
C ARG A 128 -10.25 8.56 -1.65
N ARG A 129 -10.52 9.71 -1.03
CA ARG A 129 -11.33 9.80 0.17
C ARG A 129 -12.74 9.32 -0.16
N ILE A 130 -13.12 8.14 0.36
CA ILE A 130 -14.42 7.54 0.04
C ILE A 130 -15.53 8.17 0.89
N SER A 131 -15.24 8.66 2.11
CA SER A 131 -16.20 9.37 2.95
C SER A 131 -15.54 10.18 4.08
N SER A 132 -16.28 11.13 4.66
CA SER A 132 -15.88 11.89 5.86
C SER A 132 -16.08 11.13 7.17
N SER A 133 -16.80 10.00 7.16
CA SER A 133 -16.98 9.19 8.36
C SER A 133 -15.69 8.46 8.74
N ALA A 134 -15.52 8.18 10.04
CA ALA A 134 -14.37 7.44 10.56
C ALA A 134 -14.11 6.11 9.82
N ALA A 135 -15.16 5.50 9.26
CA ALA A 135 -15.18 4.25 8.50
C ALA A 135 -14.42 4.25 7.16
N PHE A 136 -14.07 5.42 6.62
CA PHE A 136 -13.50 5.54 5.27
C PHE A 136 -12.36 6.56 5.18
N GLN A 137 -11.69 6.81 6.29
CA GLN A 137 -10.54 7.71 6.30
C GLN A 137 -9.35 7.03 5.63
N ASP A 138 -8.64 7.77 4.76
CA ASP A 138 -7.48 7.36 3.95
C ASP A 138 -6.23 7.06 4.81
N ARG A 139 -6.41 6.26 5.86
CA ARG A 139 -5.42 6.00 6.90
C ARG A 139 -4.39 4.96 6.48
N ASN A 140 -4.70 4.14 5.47
CA ASN A 140 -3.82 3.10 4.96
C ASN A 140 -3.90 3.05 3.43
N ASN A 141 -2.79 3.34 2.75
CA ASN A 141 -2.74 3.30 1.28
C ASN A 141 -2.02 2.04 0.78
N TYR A 142 -1.17 1.45 1.61
CA TYR A 142 -0.40 0.25 1.31
C TYR A 142 -0.63 -0.79 2.39
N GLY A 143 -0.82 -2.04 1.97
CA GLY A 143 -0.99 -3.19 2.87
C GLY A 143 0.13 -4.20 2.69
N MET A 144 0.59 -4.72 3.82
CA MET A 144 1.60 -5.76 3.89
C MET A 144 0.95 -7.13 3.80
N ASN A 145 1.62 -8.11 3.20
CA ASN A 145 1.12 -9.47 3.17
C ASN A 145 0.94 -10.01 4.60
N HIS A 146 -0.28 -10.42 4.95
CA HIS A 146 -0.59 -10.98 6.27
C HIS A 146 0.28 -12.21 6.59
N TYR A 147 0.49 -13.09 5.61
CA TYR A 147 1.22 -14.37 5.78
C TYR A 147 2.72 -14.19 5.98
N VAL A 148 3.22 -12.98 5.76
CA VAL A 148 4.64 -12.63 5.85
C VAL A 148 4.90 -11.62 6.98
N GLY A 149 4.00 -10.64 7.16
CA GLY A 149 4.21 -9.51 8.06
C GLY A 149 3.43 -9.51 9.37
N SER A 150 2.55 -10.49 9.66
CA SER A 150 1.74 -10.51 10.89
C SER A 150 2.42 -11.27 12.05
N ASN A 151 2.63 -10.61 13.19
CA ASN A 151 3.18 -11.17 14.45
C ASN A 151 2.10 -11.25 15.53
N ILE A 152 0.85 -11.39 15.11
CA ILE A 152 -0.26 -11.61 16.02
C ILE A 152 -0.20 -13.07 16.44
N ALA A 153 -0.11 -13.33 17.74
CA ALA A 153 -0.43 -14.63 18.31
C ALA A 153 -1.87 -15.00 17.90
N SER A 154 -2.04 -15.70 16.79
CA SER A 154 -3.34 -16.28 16.47
C SER A 154 -3.39 -17.63 17.16
N SER A 155 -3.99 -17.67 18.35
CA SER A 155 -4.51 -18.91 18.93
C SER A 155 -5.61 -19.55 18.06
N VAL A 156 -6.01 -18.91 16.95
CA VAL A 156 -7.12 -19.37 16.10
C VAL A 156 -6.69 -20.47 15.12
N TRP A 157 -5.38 -20.64 14.82
CA TRP A 157 -4.94 -21.59 13.77
C TRP A 157 -3.65 -22.38 14.04
N GLY A 158 -3.16 -22.46 15.28
CA GLY A 158 -2.13 -23.45 15.67
C GLY A 158 -0.74 -23.34 15.01
N VAL A 159 -0.47 -22.32 14.20
CA VAL A 159 0.84 -22.14 13.55
C VAL A 159 1.76 -21.34 14.46
N GLY A 160 2.63 -22.08 15.17
CA GLY A 160 3.71 -21.53 15.98
C GLY A 160 4.65 -20.61 15.20
N TYR A 161 5.37 -19.79 15.94
CA TYR A 161 5.99 -18.52 15.54
C TYR A 161 7.07 -18.54 14.42
N ASP A 162 7.42 -19.64 13.74
CA ASP A 162 8.86 -19.85 13.46
C ASP A 162 9.39 -20.16 12.04
N ALA A 163 8.57 -20.33 10.99
CA ALA A 163 9.15 -20.78 9.70
C ALA A 163 9.11 -19.79 8.51
N SER A 164 8.11 -18.91 8.36
CA SER A 164 8.06 -17.96 7.22
C SER A 164 8.45 -16.53 7.52
N ARG A 165 8.65 -16.23 8.80
CA ARG A 165 8.98 -14.87 9.23
C ARG A 165 10.43 -14.54 8.88
N VAL A 166 11.31 -15.53 8.82
CA VAL A 166 12.70 -15.33 8.40
C VAL A 166 12.74 -15.27 6.87
N TYR A 167 13.13 -14.13 6.30
CA TYR A 167 13.29 -13.98 4.84
C TYR A 167 14.12 -15.12 4.23
N ASP A 168 15.15 -15.57 4.94
CA ASP A 168 16.08 -16.61 4.49
C ASP A 168 15.41 -17.98 4.29
N LYS A 169 14.27 -18.22 4.95
CA LYS A 169 13.50 -19.47 4.82
C LYS A 169 12.44 -19.38 3.70
N VAL A 170 12.27 -18.23 3.06
CA VAL A 170 11.23 -18.05 2.04
C VAL A 170 11.70 -18.56 0.68
N LYS A 171 11.10 -19.67 0.23
CA LYS A 171 11.27 -20.15 -1.15
C LYS A 171 10.62 -19.16 -2.14
N LYS A 172 11.34 -18.84 -3.22
CA LYS A 172 10.91 -17.97 -4.34
C LYS A 172 10.47 -16.56 -3.90
N PRO A 173 11.37 -15.74 -3.32
CA PRO A 173 11.05 -14.39 -2.84
C PRO A 173 10.53 -13.46 -3.95
N SER A 174 10.99 -13.65 -5.19
CA SER A 174 10.54 -12.92 -6.39
C SER A 174 9.11 -13.25 -6.84
N MET A 175 8.41 -14.16 -6.18
CA MET A 175 6.99 -14.42 -6.44
C MET A 175 6.10 -14.16 -5.24
N ARG A 176 6.68 -13.85 -4.07
CA ARG A 176 5.95 -13.61 -2.82
C ARG A 176 5.60 -12.13 -2.66
N LEU A 177 4.31 -11.85 -2.51
CA LEU A 177 3.83 -10.52 -2.16
C LEU A 177 4.41 -10.09 -0.81
N LEU A 178 5.00 -8.90 -0.76
CA LEU A 178 5.44 -8.24 0.46
C LEU A 178 4.50 -7.09 0.82
N ILE A 179 4.36 -6.08 -0.06
CA ILE A 179 3.50 -4.91 0.14
C ILE A 179 2.77 -4.61 -1.18
N THR A 180 1.51 -4.19 -1.12
CA THR A 180 0.72 -3.80 -2.31
C THR A 180 -0.20 -2.63 -1.99
N ASP A 181 -0.75 -2.00 -3.04
CA ASP A 181 -1.85 -1.04 -2.87
C ASP A 181 -3.03 -1.66 -2.14
N GLY A 182 -3.43 -1.03 -1.05
CA GLY A 182 -4.41 -1.56 -0.11
C GLY A 182 -5.75 -0.82 -0.17
N LEU A 183 -6.86 -1.56 -0.15
CA LEU A 183 -8.20 -1.02 0.08
C LEU A 183 -8.26 -0.58 1.55
N GLY A 184 -7.98 0.69 1.81
CA GLY A 184 -7.87 1.25 3.16
C GLY A 184 -9.11 0.95 4.01
N LYS A 185 -9.03 -0.09 4.85
CA LYS A 185 -10.09 -0.46 5.79
C LYS A 185 -9.99 0.39 7.06
N ASN A 186 -11.14 0.78 7.63
CA ASN A 186 -11.23 1.41 8.96
C ASN A 186 -11.26 0.36 10.06
N ASN A 187 -10.16 -0.33 10.22
CA ASN A 187 -9.95 -1.19 11.35
C ASN A 187 -8.95 -0.48 12.25
N ASN A 188 -9.49 0.36 13.12
CA ASN A 188 -8.78 0.81 14.32
C ASN A 188 -8.33 -0.38 15.20
N SER A 189 -8.90 -1.57 14.97
CA SER A 189 -8.53 -2.86 15.56
C SER A 189 -7.34 -3.57 14.91
N ASP A 190 -6.94 -3.20 13.69
CA ASP A 190 -5.95 -3.98 12.95
C ASP A 190 -4.53 -3.56 13.29
N LYS A 191 -3.75 -4.59 13.61
CA LYS A 191 -2.42 -4.61 14.24
C LYS A 191 -1.32 -4.23 13.21
N GLY A 192 -1.61 -3.24 12.36
CA GLY A 192 -1.00 -3.02 11.04
C GLY A 192 -2.01 -3.37 9.94
N PHE A 193 -2.08 -2.57 8.87
CA PHE A 193 -2.96 -2.91 7.73
C PHE A 193 -2.29 -4.03 6.91
N PHE A 194 -2.93 -5.20 6.91
CA PHE A 194 -2.48 -6.37 6.17
C PHE A 194 -3.48 -6.73 5.07
N VAL A 195 -2.95 -7.26 3.97
CA VAL A 195 -3.71 -7.88 2.89
C VAL A 195 -3.59 -9.39 3.03
N SER A 196 -4.73 -10.08 3.07
CA SER A 196 -4.78 -11.54 3.07
C SER A 196 -5.48 -12.07 1.82
N ASN A 197 -6.33 -11.24 1.19
CA ASN A 197 -7.14 -11.62 0.05
C ASN A 197 -7.04 -10.58 -1.08
N ARG A 198 -7.37 -11.01 -2.30
CA ARG A 198 -7.47 -10.12 -3.47
C ARG A 198 -8.46 -8.97 -3.26
N SER A 199 -9.50 -9.18 -2.45
CA SER A 199 -10.48 -8.14 -2.08
C SER A 199 -9.92 -7.06 -1.15
N ASP A 200 -8.72 -7.26 -0.59
CA ASP A 200 -8.03 -6.25 0.22
C ASP A 200 -7.11 -5.35 -0.62
N ILE A 201 -6.93 -5.68 -1.91
CA ILE A 201 -6.05 -4.93 -2.82
C ILE A 201 -6.86 -3.86 -3.55
N ASP A 202 -6.37 -2.61 -3.49
CA ASP A 202 -6.96 -1.52 -4.25
C ASP A 202 -6.37 -1.42 -5.65
N VAL A 203 -7.25 -1.42 -6.65
CA VAL A 203 -6.91 -1.31 -8.08
C VAL A 203 -6.93 0.13 -8.58
N ARG A 204 -6.48 1.06 -7.73
CA ARG A 204 -6.49 2.52 -7.97
C ARG A 204 -5.64 2.99 -9.15
N HIS A 205 -4.77 2.14 -9.70
CA HIS A 205 -3.92 2.47 -10.84
C HIS A 205 -4.42 1.80 -12.13
N MET A 206 -5.48 2.37 -12.72
CA MET A 206 -6.03 1.90 -14.00
C MET A 206 -6.37 0.39 -13.96
N ASN A 207 -7.22 -0.01 -13.01
CA ASN A 207 -7.62 -1.41 -12.79
C ASN A 207 -6.44 -2.34 -12.45
N SER A 208 -5.44 -1.79 -11.77
CA SER A 208 -4.20 -2.46 -11.40
C SER A 208 -3.70 -1.96 -10.05
N ALA A 209 -2.87 -2.77 -9.42
CA ALA A 209 -2.19 -2.46 -8.16
C ALA A 209 -0.68 -2.56 -8.35
N ASN A 210 0.05 -1.62 -7.75
CA ASN A 210 1.48 -1.72 -7.55
C ASN A 210 1.72 -2.73 -6.44
N THR A 211 2.64 -3.64 -6.69
CA THR A 211 2.95 -4.75 -5.80
C THR A 211 4.46 -4.88 -5.68
N ALA A 212 4.96 -4.90 -4.44
CA ALA A 212 6.32 -5.17 -4.08
C ALA A 212 6.44 -6.61 -3.58
N TYR A 213 7.54 -7.25 -3.94
CA TYR A 213 7.84 -8.63 -3.60
C TYR A 213 8.95 -8.70 -2.55
N LEU A 214 9.18 -9.88 -1.98
CA LEU A 214 10.16 -10.06 -0.91
C LEU A 214 11.62 -9.85 -1.33
N ASP A 215 11.94 -10.02 -2.61
CA ASP A 215 13.27 -9.66 -3.12
C ASP A 215 13.43 -8.13 -3.34
N GLY A 216 12.42 -7.34 -3.03
CA GLY A 216 12.41 -5.88 -3.18
C GLY A 216 12.03 -5.38 -4.57
N HIS A 217 11.85 -6.25 -5.57
CA HIS A 217 11.36 -5.79 -6.87
C HIS A 217 9.88 -5.39 -6.77
N CYS A 218 9.49 -4.43 -7.60
CA CYS A 218 8.13 -3.93 -7.64
C CYS A 218 7.59 -4.03 -9.06
N LYS A 219 6.30 -4.37 -9.18
CA LYS A 219 5.62 -4.58 -10.45
C LYS A 219 4.18 -4.13 -10.36
N LEU A 220 3.64 -3.64 -11.47
CA LEU A 220 2.20 -3.41 -11.62
C LEU A 220 1.52 -4.73 -11.99
N ILE A 221 0.45 -5.08 -11.27
CA ILE A 221 -0.36 -6.26 -11.55
C ILE A 221 -1.79 -5.80 -11.85
N HIS A 222 -2.28 -6.11 -13.05
CA HIS A 222 -3.69 -5.93 -13.40
C HIS A 222 -4.57 -6.82 -12.53
N PHE A 223 -5.76 -6.32 -12.15
CA PHE A 223 -6.68 -7.02 -11.26
C PHE A 223 -6.87 -8.49 -11.64
N GLY A 224 -7.18 -8.77 -12.91
CA GLY A 224 -7.40 -10.14 -13.42
C GLY A 224 -6.23 -11.11 -13.23
N ARG A 225 -5.00 -10.61 -13.07
CA ARG A 225 -3.79 -11.42 -12.87
C ARG A 225 -3.40 -11.57 -11.40
N ILE A 226 -4.05 -10.85 -10.50
CA ILE A 226 -3.86 -11.05 -9.06
C ILE A 226 -4.49 -12.40 -8.71
N PRO A 227 -3.72 -13.35 -8.17
CA PRO A 227 -4.28 -14.63 -7.75
C PRO A 227 -5.40 -14.41 -6.73
N GLY A 228 -6.52 -15.10 -6.87
CA GLY A 228 -7.46 -15.21 -5.76
C GLY A 228 -6.79 -15.96 -4.60
N ASN A 229 -7.20 -15.67 -3.36
CA ASN A 229 -7.01 -16.66 -2.31
C ASN A 229 -7.98 -17.81 -2.59
N GLY A 230 -7.71 -19.03 -2.10
CA GLY A 230 -8.53 -20.20 -2.41
C GLY A 230 -10.03 -19.99 -2.11
N VAL A 231 -10.87 -20.90 -2.62
CA VAL A 231 -12.30 -20.93 -2.30
C VAL A 231 -12.43 -20.93 -0.76
N ASN A 232 -13.19 -19.99 -0.19
CA ASN A 232 -13.45 -19.78 1.25
C ASN A 232 -12.50 -18.87 2.05
N GLY A 233 -11.52 -18.20 1.42
CA GLY A 233 -10.66 -17.27 2.17
C GLY A 233 -9.65 -17.95 3.10
N ASP A 234 -9.55 -19.28 3.01
CA ASP A 234 -8.42 -20.03 3.53
C ASP A 234 -7.18 -19.72 2.68
N PRO A 235 -5.98 -19.65 3.30
CA PRO A 235 -4.75 -19.65 2.53
C PRO A 235 -4.87 -20.83 1.58
N ALA A 236 -4.68 -20.61 0.28
CA ALA A 236 -4.54 -21.74 -0.62
C ALA A 236 -3.50 -22.66 0.03
N TRP A 237 -3.85 -23.92 0.32
CA TRP A 237 -2.95 -25.00 0.68
C TRP A 237 -2.98 -26.00 -0.48
N GLY A 238 -1.82 -26.34 -1.06
CA GLY A 238 -1.75 -27.17 -2.27
C GLY A 238 -0.66 -26.79 -3.26
N ALA A 239 -0.52 -27.54 -4.35
CA ALA A 239 0.52 -27.36 -5.37
C ALA A 239 0.18 -26.31 -6.45
N GLY A 240 -0.99 -25.66 -6.36
CA GLY A 240 -1.52 -24.80 -7.41
C GLY A 240 -1.11 -23.34 -7.27
N GLY A 241 0.09 -22.96 -7.73
CA GLY A 241 0.49 -21.59 -8.16
C GLY A 241 0.25 -20.36 -7.24
N SER A 242 -0.98 -20.10 -6.79
CA SER A 242 -1.41 -18.97 -5.95
C SER A 242 -0.76 -18.96 -4.56
N HIS A 243 -0.27 -20.12 -4.09
CA HIS A 243 0.48 -20.28 -2.84
C HIS A 243 1.77 -19.45 -2.79
N TYR A 244 2.45 -19.29 -3.93
CA TYR A 244 3.70 -18.53 -3.98
C TYR A 244 3.48 -17.03 -3.85
N PHE A 245 2.30 -16.53 -4.25
CA PHE A 245 1.97 -15.12 -4.16
C PHE A 245 1.53 -14.73 -2.75
N TRP A 246 0.49 -15.39 -2.22
CA TRP A 246 -0.09 -15.06 -0.92
C TRP A 246 0.59 -15.78 0.23
N GLY A 247 0.58 -17.11 0.16
CA GLY A 247 0.54 -17.97 1.34
C GLY A 247 1.86 -18.19 2.04
N TRP A 248 1.80 -19.17 2.95
CA TRP A 248 2.91 -19.80 3.64
C TRP A 248 3.31 -21.06 2.88
N HIS A 249 4.60 -21.27 2.59
CA HIS A 249 5.07 -22.59 2.20
C HIS A 249 5.99 -23.10 3.32
N PRO A 250 5.53 -24.01 4.19
CA PRO A 250 6.45 -24.86 4.94
C PRO A 250 6.96 -25.94 4.00
N TYR A 251 8.17 -26.40 4.20
CA TYR A 251 8.66 -27.63 3.56
C TYR A 251 7.62 -28.77 3.57
N PRO A 252 7.53 -29.61 2.53
CA PRO A 252 7.30 -31.02 2.76
C PRO A 252 8.60 -31.62 3.34
N ASP A 253 8.49 -32.28 4.49
CA ASP A 253 9.51 -33.15 5.08
C ASP A 253 9.98 -34.17 4.01
N ASN A 254 11.28 -34.39 3.77
CA ASN A 254 12.20 -35.02 4.70
C ASN A 254 13.63 -34.45 4.57
N GLN A 255 13.84 -33.13 4.68
CA GLN A 255 15.15 -32.48 4.48
C GLN A 255 15.54 -31.56 5.62
#